data_AF-A0A937XWM6-F1
#
_entry.id   AF-A0A937XWM6-F1
#
_cell.length_a   1.000
_cell.length_b   1.000
_cell.length_c   1.000
_cell.angle_alpha   90.00
_cell.angle_beta   90.00
_cell.angle_gamma   90.00
#
_symmetry.space_group_name_H-M   'P 1'
#
loop_
_entity.id
_entity.type
_entity.pdbx_description
1 polymer ?
#
loop_
_entity_poly.entity_id
_entity_poly.type
_entity_poly.pdbx_seq_one_letter_code
_entity_poly.pdbx_strand_id
1 'polypeptide(L)'
;MRNADRVTAVLLLAFSVAFAAGALKHYKWWGDDGPGPAFLPFWLGLLMTALALALLAKNLRRKDPGEAWLPRGEGLRHMLVVLGASVAFVALLKVTGMVLGTALFLAGLLRYLGRHRWWVCAAVAAGAAGCNWLVFAHWLRLPLPEGLLWIF
;
A
#
# COMPACT_ATOMS: atom_id res chain seq x y z
N MET A 1 -15.88 -17.64 15.12
CA MET A 1 -16.17 -16.52 14.20
C MET A 1 -16.42 -15.28 15.03
N ARG A 2 -15.43 -14.42 15.21
CA ARG A 2 -15.70 -13.12 15.83
C ARG A 2 -16.32 -12.22 14.75
N ASN A 3 -17.33 -11.44 15.13
CA ASN A 3 -17.95 -10.46 14.24
C ASN A 3 -16.90 -9.55 13.56
N ALA A 4 -15.75 -9.33 14.21
CA ALA A 4 -14.62 -8.55 13.71
C ALA A 4 -14.05 -9.03 12.36
N ASP A 5 -13.75 -10.32 12.16
CA ASP A 5 -13.11 -10.78 10.90
C ASP A 5 -14.07 -10.70 9.71
N ARG A 6 -15.37 -10.89 9.98
CA ARG A 6 -16.44 -10.66 9.01
C ARG A 6 -16.61 -9.18 8.72
N VAL A 7 -16.60 -8.32 9.74
CA VAL A 7 -16.68 -6.87 9.58
C VAL A 7 -15.49 -6.37 8.77
N THR A 8 -14.26 -6.79 9.05
CA THR A 8 -13.07 -6.40 8.28
C THR A 8 -13.14 -6.88 6.83
N ALA A 9 -13.56 -8.12 6.59
CA ALA A 9 -13.72 -8.64 5.23
C ALA A 9 -14.82 -7.91 4.45
N VAL A 10 -15.95 -7.58 5.10
CA VAL A 10 -17.03 -6.78 4.50
C VAL A 10 -16.58 -5.34 4.23
N LEU A 11 -15.84 -4.72 5.15
CA LEU A 11 -15.27 -3.38 4.95
C LEU A 11 -14.28 -3.37 3.80
N LEU A 12 -13.39 -4.37 3.71
CA LEU A 12 -12.43 -4.50 2.62
C LEU A 12 -13.14 -4.74 1.27
N LEU A 13 -14.21 -5.53 1.25
CA LEU A 13 -15.07 -5.71 0.08
C LEU A 13 -15.73 -4.40 -0.33
N ALA A 14 -16.35 -3.69 0.62
CA ALA A 14 -17.00 -2.42 0.34
C ALA A 14 -15.99 -1.39 -0.21
N PHE A 15 -14.80 -1.33 0.38
CA PHE A 15 -13.72 -0.44 -0.07
C PHE A 15 -13.23 -0.77 -1.47
N SER A 16 -12.96 -2.05 -1.77
CA SER A 16 -12.49 -2.48 -3.09
C SER A 16 -13.52 -2.23 -4.20
N VAL A 17 -14.80 -2.51 -3.93
CA VAL A 17 -15.91 -2.17 -4.85
C VAL A 17 -16.00 -0.66 -5.06
N ALA A 18 -15.96 0.13 -3.98
CA ALA A 18 -16.03 1.58 -4.06
C ALA A 18 -14.84 2.17 -4.82
N PHE A 19 -13.64 1.59 -4.67
CA PHE A 19 -12.45 1.98 -5.42
C PHE A 19 -12.59 1.70 -6.92
N ALA A 20 -13.05 0.50 -7.30
CA ALA A 20 -13.30 0.15 -8.70
C ALA A 20 -14.39 1.03 -9.33
N ALA A 21 -15.48 1.28 -8.60
CA ALA A 21 -16.56 2.15 -9.06
C ALA A 21 -16.14 3.63 -9.13
N GLY A 22 -15.32 4.09 -8.17
CA GLY A 22 -14.76 5.43 -8.15
C GLY A 22 -13.81 5.67 -9.32
N ALA A 23 -13.00 4.69 -9.68
CA ALA A 23 -12.16 4.74 -10.87
C ALA A 23 -12.97 4.99 -12.15
N LEU A 24 -14.07 4.25 -12.34
CA LEU A 24 -14.96 4.41 -13.49
C LEU A 24 -15.73 5.73 -13.47
N LYS A 25 -16.05 6.25 -12.28
CA LYS A 25 -16.84 7.49 -12.13
C LYS A 25 -16.00 8.74 -12.37
N HIS A 26 -14.74 8.75 -11.96
CA HIS A 26 -13.88 9.95 -12.01
C HIS A 26 -12.95 9.99 -13.21
N TYR A 27 -12.66 8.86 -13.83
CA TYR A 27 -11.72 8.77 -14.94
C TYR A 27 -12.35 8.10 -16.16
N LYS A 28 -11.94 8.52 -17.35
CA LYS A 28 -12.36 7.87 -18.60
C LYS A 28 -11.72 6.48 -18.68
N TRP A 29 -12.53 5.48 -19.00
CA TRP A 29 -12.08 4.11 -19.28
C TRP A 29 -11.24 4.03 -20.55
N TRP A 30 -11.65 4.75 -21.57
CA TRP A 30 -11.04 4.77 -22.89
C TRP A 30 -11.01 6.22 -23.40
N GLY A 31 -9.89 6.62 -23.98
CA GLY A 31 -9.72 7.91 -24.64
C GLY A 31 -9.39 7.73 -26.11
N ASP A 32 -9.27 8.84 -26.83
CA ASP A 32 -8.98 8.86 -28.27
C ASP A 32 -7.58 8.30 -28.59
N ASP A 33 -6.64 8.35 -27.63
CA ASP A 33 -5.26 7.86 -27.76
C ASP A 33 -5.00 6.49 -27.09
N GLY A 34 -6.03 5.78 -26.61
CA GLY A 34 -5.91 4.43 -26.03
C GLY A 34 -6.54 4.24 -24.64
N PRO A 35 -6.09 3.25 -23.84
CA PRO A 35 -6.68 2.95 -22.54
C PRO A 35 -6.56 4.16 -21.61
N GLY A 36 -7.71 4.62 -21.12
CA GLY A 36 -7.79 5.81 -20.29
C GLY A 36 -7.27 5.57 -18.88
N PRO A 37 -7.09 6.65 -18.08
CA PRO A 37 -6.54 6.57 -16.74
C PRO A 37 -7.36 5.72 -15.76
N ALA A 38 -8.62 5.39 -16.07
CA ALA A 38 -9.44 4.48 -15.25
C ALA A 38 -9.10 3.00 -15.45
N PHE A 39 -8.41 2.63 -16.53
CA PHE A 39 -8.15 1.25 -16.91
C PHE A 39 -7.36 0.50 -15.83
N LEU A 40 -6.23 1.05 -15.41
CA LEU A 40 -5.37 0.42 -14.39
C LEU A 40 -6.03 0.38 -13.00
N PRO A 41 -6.60 1.47 -12.47
CA PRO A 41 -7.27 1.46 -11.16
C PRO A 41 -8.47 0.50 -11.10
N PHE A 42 -9.22 0.33 -12.20
CA PHE A 42 -10.32 -0.62 -12.22
C PHE A 42 -9.86 -2.08 -12.15
N TRP A 43 -8.87 -2.49 -12.94
CA TRP A 43 -8.36 -3.87 -12.89
C TRP A 43 -7.78 -4.19 -11.51
N LEU A 44 -7.10 -3.22 -10.91
CA LEU A 44 -6.61 -3.32 -9.54
C LEU A 44 -7.76 -3.46 -8.54
N GLY A 45 -8.79 -2.63 -8.67
CA GLY A 45 -10.01 -2.70 -7.87
C GLY A 45 -10.69 -4.06 -7.99
N LEU A 46 -10.90 -4.56 -9.21
CA LEU A 46 -11.51 -5.86 -9.50
C LEU A 46 -10.74 -7.02 -8.83
N LEU A 47 -9.42 -7.01 -8.95
CA LEU A 47 -8.56 -8.02 -8.34
C LEU A 47 -8.62 -7.95 -6.80
N MET A 48 -8.65 -6.74 -6.23
CA MET A 48 -8.88 -6.54 -4.80
C MET A 48 -10.25 -7.10 -4.36
N THR A 49 -11.31 -6.87 -5.13
CA THR A 49 -12.64 -7.41 -4.83
C THR A 49 -12.65 -8.94 -4.84
N ALA A 50 -12.00 -9.55 -5.84
CA ALA A 50 -11.90 -11.00 -5.97
C ALA A 50 -11.15 -11.62 -4.77
N LEU A 51 -10.03 -11.02 -4.37
CA LEU A 51 -9.26 -11.46 -3.19
C LEU A 51 -10.06 -11.29 -1.89
N ALA A 52 -10.78 -10.18 -1.74
CA ALA A 52 -11.62 -9.94 -0.57
C ALA A 52 -12.79 -10.93 -0.51
N LEU A 53 -13.37 -11.33 -1.64
CA LEU A 53 -14.39 -12.39 -1.72
C LEU A 53 -13.82 -13.75 -1.33
N ALA A 54 -12.62 -14.08 -1.83
CA ALA A 54 -11.93 -15.31 -1.46
C ALA A 54 -11.63 -15.36 0.04
N LEU A 55 -11.23 -14.24 0.64
CA LEU A 55 -10.99 -14.12 2.08
C LEU A 55 -12.30 -14.32 2.88
N LEU A 56 -13.39 -13.68 2.45
CA LEU A 56 -14.71 -13.84 3.07
C LEU A 56 -15.16 -15.30 3.01
N ALA A 57 -15.04 -15.95 1.85
CA ALA A 57 -15.37 -17.37 1.67
C ALA A 57 -14.52 -18.29 2.55
N LYS A 58 -13.21 -18.01 2.67
CA LYS A 58 -12.30 -18.75 3.56
C LYS A 58 -12.69 -18.58 5.04
N ASN A 59 -13.03 -17.37 5.45
CA ASN A 59 -13.46 -17.06 6.83
C ASN A 59 -14.83 -17.66 7.18
N LEU A 60 -15.72 -17.83 6.20
CA LEU A 60 -16.98 -18.54 6.39
C LEU A 60 -16.77 -20.06 6.55
N ARG A 61 -15.76 -20.63 5.89
CA ARG A 61 -15.44 -22.06 5.94
C ARG A 61 -14.59 -22.46 7.16
N ARG A 62 -13.75 -21.55 7.68
CA ARG A 62 -12.95 -21.78 8.88
C ARG A 62 -13.74 -21.49 10.15
N LYS A 63 -13.91 -22.51 11.01
CA LYS A 63 -14.20 -22.33 12.44
C LYS A 63 -12.87 -22.07 13.16
N ASP A 64 -12.32 -20.85 13.07
CA ASP A 64 -11.09 -20.52 13.79
C ASP A 64 -11.35 -20.33 15.31
N PRO A 65 -10.44 -20.81 16.17
CA PRO A 65 -10.54 -20.72 17.63
C PRO A 65 -10.08 -19.35 18.12
N GLY A 66 -10.95 -18.70 18.89
CA GLY A 66 -10.72 -17.63 19.88
C GLY A 66 -9.43 -16.77 19.98
N GLU A 67 -8.68 -16.45 18.92
CA GLU A 67 -7.52 -15.53 19.06
C GLU A 67 -7.94 -14.05 19.15
N ALA A 68 -7.27 -13.28 20.02
CA ALA A 68 -7.60 -11.89 20.35
C ALA A 68 -7.41 -10.92 19.16
N TRP A 69 -8.32 -9.95 19.01
CA TRP A 69 -8.41 -9.03 17.86
C TRP A 69 -7.28 -8.01 17.80
N LEU A 70 -6.91 -7.46 18.95
CA LEU A 70 -5.70 -6.65 19.06
C LEU A 70 -4.55 -7.55 19.46
N PRO A 71 -3.41 -7.48 18.76
CA PRO A 71 -2.21 -8.06 19.29
C PRO A 71 -1.90 -7.36 20.62
N ARG A 72 -1.81 -8.13 21.71
CA ARG A 72 -1.42 -7.61 23.02
C ARG A 72 0.10 -7.67 23.16
N GLY A 73 0.68 -6.73 23.92
CA GLY A 73 2.12 -6.66 24.13
C GLY A 73 2.88 -6.14 22.90
N GLU A 74 3.84 -6.93 22.42
CA GLU A 74 4.77 -6.50 21.36
C GLU A 74 4.10 -6.18 20.02
N GLY A 75 3.01 -6.88 19.67
CA GLY A 75 2.35 -6.61 18.39
C GLY A 75 1.57 -5.28 18.37
N LEU A 76 1.08 -4.78 19.52
CA LEU A 76 0.50 -3.43 19.61
C LEU A 76 1.58 -2.37 19.38
N ARG A 77 2.77 -2.58 19.95
CA ARG A 77 3.92 -1.69 19.77
C ARG A 77 4.35 -1.65 18.30
N HIS A 78 4.44 -2.80 17.64
CA HIS A 78 4.75 -2.84 16.21
C HIS A 78 3.67 -2.15 15.37
N MET A 79 2.38 -2.35 15.68
CA MET A 79 1.29 -1.66 14.99
C MET A 79 1.40 -0.14 15.13
N LEU A 80 1.66 0.37 16.34
CA LEU A 80 1.84 1.81 16.60
C LEU A 80 3.09 2.37 15.90
N VAL A 81 4.18 1.60 15.86
CA VAL A 81 5.42 1.99 15.16
C VAL A 81 5.18 2.10 13.66
N VAL A 82 4.48 1.14 13.04
CA VAL A 82 4.14 1.21 11.62
C VAL A 82 3.26 2.42 11.35
N LEU A 83 2.25 2.66 12.19
CA LEU A 83 1.33 3.78 12.03
C LEU A 83 2.07 5.13 12.16
N GLY A 84 2.95 5.26 13.16
CA GLY A 84 3.80 6.44 13.33
C GLY A 84 4.80 6.63 12.19
N ALA A 85 5.42 5.54 11.71
CA ALA A 85 6.33 5.58 10.57
C ALA A 85 5.62 6.00 9.28
N SER A 86 4.39 5.56 9.06
CA SER A 86 3.58 5.98 7.91
C SER A 86 3.25 7.47 7.95
N VAL A 87 2.90 8.01 9.13
CA VAL A 87 2.70 9.47 9.30
C VAL A 87 4.00 10.23 9.05
N ALA A 88 5.11 9.74 9.61
CA ALA A 88 6.43 10.33 9.38
C ALA A 88 6.84 10.29 7.91
N PHE A 89 6.51 9.22 7.19
CA PHE A 89 6.77 9.10 5.75
C PHE A 89 6.03 10.17 4.95
N VAL A 90 4.75 10.41 5.23
CA VAL A 90 3.97 11.48 4.57
C VAL A 90 4.59 12.86 4.84
N ALA A 91 5.09 13.11 6.05
CA ALA A 91 5.81 14.33 6.36
C ALA A 91 7.17 14.41 5.61
N LEU A 92 7.91 13.30 5.54
CA LEU A 92 9.18 13.18 4.83
C LEU A 92 9.01 13.44 3.33
N LEU A 93 7.94 12.96 2.71
CA LEU A 93 7.67 13.15 1.29
C LEU A 93 7.68 14.63 0.90
N LYS A 94 7.19 15.53 1.75
CA LYS A 94 7.21 16.98 1.50
C LYS A 94 8.63 17.57 1.47
N VAL A 95 9.58 16.95 2.16
CA VAL A 95 10.95 17.47 2.32
C VAL A 95 11.92 16.78 1.37
N THR A 96 11.90 15.45 1.33
CA THR A 96 12.89 14.64 0.61
C THR A 96 12.44 14.19 -0.78
N GLY A 97 11.14 14.28 -1.08
CA GLY A 97 10.56 13.73 -2.30
C GLY A 97 10.34 12.22 -2.23
N MET A 98 9.70 11.68 -3.28
CA MET A 98 9.21 10.30 -3.31
C MET A 98 10.31 9.24 -3.26
N VAL A 99 11.41 9.43 -4.00
CA VAL A 99 12.50 8.43 -4.09
C VAL A 99 13.23 8.28 -2.75
N LEU A 100 13.74 9.39 -2.21
CA LEU A 100 14.47 9.40 -0.92
C LEU A 100 13.55 9.09 0.26
N GLY A 101 12.33 9.61 0.25
CA GLY A 101 11.34 9.33 1.30
C GLY A 101 11.03 7.84 1.39
N THR A 102 10.84 7.17 0.24
CA THR A 102 10.51 5.74 0.19
C THR A 102 11.69 4.89 0.64
N ALA A 103 12.91 5.26 0.24
CA ALA A 103 14.13 4.58 0.67
C ALA A 103 14.31 4.68 2.20
N LEU A 104 14.15 5.87 2.78
CA LEU A 104 14.26 6.10 4.23
C LEU A 104 13.17 5.38 5.01
N PHE A 105 11.92 5.43 4.52
CA PHE A 105 10.81 4.72 5.13
C PHE A 105 11.04 3.21 5.15
N LEU A 106 11.39 2.61 4.00
CA LEU A 106 11.69 1.18 3.91
C LEU A 106 12.89 0.78 4.78
N ALA A 107 13.97 1.56 4.75
CA ALA A 107 15.15 1.29 5.57
C ALA A 107 14.82 1.32 7.07
N GLY A 108 14.05 2.33 7.52
CA GLY A 108 13.62 2.45 8.91
C GLY A 108 12.72 1.30 9.35
N LEU A 109 11.74 0.94 8.52
CA LEU A 109 10.78 -0.10 8.85
C LEU A 109 11.43 -1.50 8.84
N LEU A 110 12.23 -1.82 7.83
CA LEU A 110 12.97 -3.09 7.75
C LEU A 110 13.99 -3.24 8.89
N ARG A 111 14.60 -2.13 9.31
CA ARG A 111 15.57 -2.14 10.42
C ARG A 111 14.90 -2.31 11.78
N TYR A 112 13.76 -1.65 12.00
CA TYR A 112 13.07 -1.64 13.29
C TYR A 112 12.21 -2.90 13.48
N LEU A 113 11.48 -3.31 12.44
CA LEU A 113 10.54 -4.43 12.49
C LEU A 113 11.18 -5.76 12.07
N GLY A 114 12.03 -5.75 11.05
CA GLY A 114 12.62 -6.97 10.47
C GLY A 114 13.97 -7.39 11.05
N ARG A 115 14.67 -6.50 11.78
CA ARG A 115 16.06 -6.71 12.26
C ARG A 115 17.03 -7.19 11.17
N HIS A 116 16.78 -6.86 9.90
CA HIS A 116 17.60 -7.31 8.78
C HIS A 116 18.97 -6.61 8.76
N ARG A 117 19.96 -7.27 8.11
CA ARG A 117 21.32 -6.74 7.94
C ARG A 117 21.27 -5.45 7.11
N TRP A 118 22.11 -4.46 7.44
CA TRP A 118 22.16 -3.14 6.78
C TRP A 118 22.23 -3.21 5.25
N TRP A 119 22.99 -4.16 4.71
CA TRP A 119 23.09 -4.39 3.26
C TRP A 119 21.77 -4.82 2.60
N VAL A 120 20.96 -5.63 3.29
CA VAL A 120 19.64 -6.05 2.79
C VAL A 120 18.66 -4.88 2.81
N CYS A 121 18.67 -4.09 3.89
CA CYS A 121 17.85 -2.87 3.97
C CYS A 121 18.23 -1.88 2.86
N ALA A 122 19.53 -1.67 2.64
CA ALA A 122 20.03 -0.78 1.59
C ALA A 122 19.67 -1.29 0.18
N ALA A 123 19.84 -2.58 -0.10
CA ALA A 123 19.50 -3.17 -1.39
C ALA A 123 18.00 -3.08 -1.69
N VAL A 124 17.14 -3.38 -0.72
CA VAL A 124 15.68 -3.29 -0.89
C VAL A 124 15.22 -1.84 -1.01
N ALA A 125 15.76 -0.94 -0.18
CA ALA A 125 15.43 0.49 -0.26
C ALA A 125 15.84 1.09 -1.61
N ALA A 126 17.07 0.84 -2.07
CA ALA A 126 17.57 1.31 -3.36
C ALA A 126 16.82 0.67 -4.53
N GLY A 127 16.56 -0.63 -4.47
CA GLY A 127 15.83 -1.36 -5.51
C GLY A 127 14.39 -0.86 -5.64
N ALA A 128 13.68 -0.69 -4.53
CA ALA A 128 12.31 -0.16 -4.53
C ALA A 128 12.24 1.29 -5.00
N ALA A 129 13.15 2.14 -4.53
CA ALA A 129 13.22 3.54 -4.95
C ALA A 129 13.55 3.68 -6.44
N GLY A 130 14.51 2.90 -6.95
CA GLY A 130 14.87 2.86 -8.37
C GLY A 130 13.75 2.29 -9.25
N CYS A 131 13.07 1.23 -8.81
CA CYS A 131 11.93 0.67 -9.53
C CYS A 131 10.77 1.66 -9.59
N ASN A 132 10.48 2.36 -8.49
CA ASN A 132 9.48 3.42 -8.46
C ASN A 132 9.84 4.54 -9.44
N TRP A 133 11.08 5.00 -9.46
CA TRP A 133 11.53 6.00 -10.44
C TRP A 133 11.36 5.50 -11.88
N LEU A 134 11.75 4.26 -12.18
CA LEU A 134 11.65 3.70 -13.53
C LEU A 134 10.19 3.57 -14.00
N VAL A 135 9.31 3.04 -13.17
CA VAL A 135 7.90 2.87 -13.53
C VAL A 135 7.20 4.23 -13.64
N PHE A 136 7.40 5.12 -12.67
CA PHE A 136 6.62 6.37 -12.63
C PHE A 136 7.22 7.49 -13.48
N ALA A 137 8.53 7.69 -13.45
CA ALA A 137 9.19 8.74 -14.25
C ALA A 137 9.39 8.30 -15.70
N HIS A 138 9.89 7.07 -15.94
CA HIS A 138 10.24 6.65 -17.30
C HIS A 138 9.05 6.07 -18.08
N TRP A 139 8.25 5.17 -17.48
CA TRP A 139 7.11 4.56 -18.18
C TRP A 139 5.84 5.41 -18.13
N LEU A 140 5.41 5.82 -16.93
CA LEU A 140 4.14 6.54 -16.76
C LEU A 140 4.26 8.05 -16.98
N ARG A 141 5.48 8.60 -17.02
CA ARG A 141 5.76 10.05 -17.09
C ARG A 141 4.90 10.87 -16.13
N LEU A 142 4.63 10.33 -14.95
CA LEU A 142 3.80 10.98 -13.94
C LEU A 142 4.67 12.02 -13.20
N PRO A 143 4.19 13.27 -13.00
CA PRO A 143 4.87 14.22 -12.15
C PRO A 143 4.86 13.68 -10.71
N LEU A 144 6.03 13.25 -10.25
CA LEU A 144 6.21 12.74 -8.89
C LEU A 144 6.37 13.93 -7.93
N PRO A 145 6.04 13.76 -6.64
CA PRO A 145 6.38 14.76 -5.63
C PRO A 145 7.90 14.92 -5.54
N GLU A 146 8.39 15.98 -6.18
CA GLU A 146 9.76 16.48 -6.04
C GLU A 146 9.83 17.25 -4.71
N GLY A 147 10.53 16.70 -3.73
CA GLY A 147 10.74 17.40 -2.46
C GLY A 147 11.77 18.52 -2.62
N LEU A 148 11.91 19.38 -1.61
CA LEU A 148 12.89 20.48 -1.60
C LEU A 148 14.36 20.04 -1.83
N LEU A 149 14.70 18.78 -1.57
CA LEU A 149 16.02 18.20 -1.82
C LEU A 149 16.17 17.54 -3.21
N TRP A 150 15.19 17.73 -4.11
CA TRP A 150 15.28 17.26 -5.49
C TRP A 150 16.26 18.14 -6.27
N ILE A 151 17.49 17.64 -6.41
CA ILE A 151 18.49 18.16 -7.32
C ILE A 151 18.36 17.34 -8.61
N PHE A 152 17.82 17.99 -9.66
CA PHE A 152 17.56 17.57 -11.06
C PHE A 152 16.27 16.81 -11.34
#